data_AF-A0A838TGH7-F1
#
_entry.id   AF-A0A838TGH7-F1
#
_cell.length_a   1.000
_cell.length_b   1.000
_cell.length_c   1.000
_cell.angle_alpha   90.00
_cell.angle_beta   90.00
_cell.angle_gamma   90.00
#
_symmetry.space_group_name_H-M   'P 1'
#
loop_
_entity.id
_entity.type
_entity.pdbx_description
1 polymer ?
#
loop_
_entity_poly.entity_id
_entity_poly.type
_entity_poly.pdbx_seq_one_letter_code
_entity_poly.pdbx_strand_id
1 'polypeptide(L)'
;MKKIKLLAIGASAAFAFTAVTSQIAVAAEEEAAATSKMTIPDTADGILQEIHKHRGELTETVKAKKLKDVHVQAFMIRDLANALPAKVAADKKARVEGSAKNITKLAEDLDTSGDAGDQAKTESNLKKFDAVLAQLEGQFK
;
A
#
# COMPACT_ATOMS: atom_id res chain seq x y z
N MET A 1 2.85 65.03 27.55
CA MET A 1 4.17 64.86 28.21
C MET A 1 3.96 64.56 29.68
N LYS A 2 4.40 63.40 30.16
CA LYS A 2 5.08 63.18 31.45
C LYS A 2 5.73 61.80 31.36
N LYS A 3 7.06 61.81 31.30
CA LYS A 3 7.93 60.64 31.26
C LYS A 3 8.29 60.25 32.71
N ILE A 4 9.07 59.15 32.83
CA ILE A 4 10.07 58.83 33.88
C ILE A 4 9.49 58.04 35.07
N LYS A 5 10.06 56.92 35.56
CA LYS A 5 11.25 56.08 35.28
C LYS A 5 11.07 54.78 36.14
N LEU A 6 11.51 53.59 35.68
CA LEU A 6 12.72 52.83 36.17
C LEU A 6 12.56 52.33 37.64
N LEU A 7 12.95 51.16 38.14
CA LEU A 7 13.71 49.95 37.76
C LEU A 7 13.75 49.05 39.03
N ALA A 8 13.85 47.73 38.91
CA ALA A 8 14.67 46.79 39.73
C ALA A 8 14.14 45.36 39.52
N ILE A 9 14.85 44.40 38.89
CA ILE A 9 16.02 43.64 39.38
C ILE A 9 15.66 42.94 40.71
N GLY A 10 15.67 41.63 40.90
CA GLY A 10 16.14 40.47 40.13
C GLY A 10 16.37 39.33 41.15
N ALA A 11 16.20 38.07 40.76
CA ALA A 11 16.85 36.94 41.43
C ALA A 11 16.79 35.70 40.53
N SER A 12 17.97 35.35 40.03
CA SER A 12 18.30 34.15 39.28
C SER A 12 18.07 32.89 40.11
N ALA A 13 17.53 31.84 39.49
CA ALA A 13 17.82 30.47 39.89
C ALA A 13 18.48 29.76 38.70
N ALA A 14 19.77 29.52 38.91
CA ALA A 14 20.72 28.87 38.01
C ALA A 14 20.53 27.35 38.00
N PHE A 15 20.68 26.78 36.79
CA PHE A 15 21.31 25.51 36.44
C PHE A 15 20.97 24.23 37.22
N ALA A 16 20.40 23.26 36.49
CA ALA A 16 21.00 21.94 36.39
C ALA A 16 20.76 21.37 34.98
N PHE A 17 21.69 21.67 34.08
CA PHE A 17 21.92 20.91 32.86
C PHE A 17 22.65 19.63 33.27
N THR A 18 21.92 18.52 33.43
CA THR A 18 22.54 17.19 33.51
C THR A 18 22.39 16.52 32.15
N ALA A 19 23.49 16.54 31.41
CA ALA A 19 23.74 15.64 30.31
C ALA A 19 23.70 14.20 30.84
N VAL A 20 22.74 13.41 30.35
CA VAL A 20 22.91 11.97 30.16
C VAL A 20 22.95 11.76 28.65
N THR A 21 24.17 11.68 28.15
CA THR A 21 24.46 11.03 26.87
C THR A 21 24.25 9.54 27.05
N SER A 22 23.08 9.04 26.65
CA SER A 22 22.95 7.67 26.18
C SER A 22 22.57 7.72 24.71
N GLN A 23 23.57 7.46 23.89
CA GLN A 23 23.43 7.14 22.49
C GLN A 23 22.47 5.96 22.36
N ILE A 24 21.28 6.21 21.82
CA ILE A 24 20.64 5.26 20.93
C ILE A 24 20.33 6.08 19.70
N ALA A 25 21.08 5.78 18.64
CA ALA A 25 20.80 6.25 17.31
C ALA A 25 19.29 6.06 17.07
N VAL A 26 18.60 7.13 16.71
CA VAL A 26 17.36 6.99 15.93
C VAL A 26 17.83 6.48 14.58
N ALA A 27 18.13 5.18 14.54
CA ALA A 27 17.97 4.40 13.34
C ALA A 27 16.58 4.77 12.86
N ALA A 28 16.50 5.31 11.66
CA ALA A 28 15.27 5.31 10.90
C ALA A 28 14.62 3.96 11.18
N GLU A 29 13.43 3.98 11.78
CA GLU A 29 12.51 2.87 11.60
C GLU A 29 12.25 2.87 10.11
N GLU A 30 13.13 2.15 9.41
CA GLU A 30 12.81 1.38 8.24
C GLU A 30 11.46 0.77 8.60
N GLU A 31 10.42 1.33 8.01
CA GLU A 31 9.11 0.73 7.94
C GLU A 31 9.39 -0.62 7.29
N ALA A 32 9.67 -1.60 8.14
CA ALA A 32 9.90 -2.96 7.75
C ALA A 32 8.57 -3.37 7.17
N ALA A 33 8.46 -3.21 5.86
CA ALA A 33 7.38 -3.70 5.04
C ALA A 33 7.23 -5.15 5.46
N ALA A 34 6.27 -5.38 6.35
CA ALA A 34 5.87 -6.69 6.78
C ALA A 34 5.23 -7.29 5.53
N THR A 35 6.08 -7.79 4.66
CA THR A 35 5.75 -8.70 3.58
C THR A 35 5.34 -9.98 4.27
N SER A 36 4.13 -9.93 4.85
CA SER A 36 3.40 -11.11 5.27
C SER A 36 3.42 -12.04 4.07
N LYS A 37 4.22 -13.10 4.14
CA LYS A 37 4.28 -14.14 3.12
C LYS A 37 2.87 -14.71 3.02
N MET A 38 2.10 -14.20 2.06
CA MET A 38 0.78 -14.69 1.78
C MET A 38 0.90 -16.15 1.35
N THR A 39 0.11 -17.01 1.98
CA THR A 39 -0.03 -18.39 1.53
C THR A 39 -0.97 -18.41 0.33
N ILE A 40 -0.47 -18.80 -0.84
CA ILE A 40 -1.29 -18.94 -2.05
C ILE A 40 -2.16 -20.20 -1.91
N PRO A 41 -3.49 -20.11 -2.02
CA PRO A 41 -4.36 -21.28 -1.96
C PRO A 41 -4.08 -22.30 -3.07
N ASP A 42 -4.33 -23.58 -2.79
CA ASP A 42 -4.03 -24.66 -3.74
C ASP A 42 -5.01 -24.79 -4.89
N THR A 43 -6.21 -24.21 -4.76
CA THR A 43 -7.29 -24.28 -5.74
C THR A 43 -7.52 -22.94 -6.41
N ALA A 44 -7.98 -22.96 -7.67
CA ALA A 44 -8.36 -21.75 -8.40
C ALA A 44 -9.44 -20.95 -7.66
N ASP A 45 -10.47 -21.63 -7.13
CA ASP A 45 -11.54 -20.98 -6.37
C ASP A 45 -11.02 -20.31 -5.10
N GLY A 46 -10.10 -20.95 -4.37
CA GLY A 46 -9.48 -20.36 -3.19
C GLY A 46 -8.65 -19.11 -3.53
N ILE A 47 -7.90 -19.15 -4.64
CA ILE A 47 -7.15 -17.99 -5.13
C ILE A 47 -8.11 -16.85 -5.49
N LEU A 48 -9.21 -17.13 -6.20
CA LEU A 48 -10.21 -16.11 -6.56
C LEU A 48 -10.86 -15.49 -5.32
N GLN A 49 -11.17 -16.28 -4.29
CA GLN A 49 -11.68 -15.75 -3.02
C GLN A 49 -10.70 -14.77 -2.35
N GLU A 50 -9.41 -15.10 -2.32
CA GLU A 50 -8.41 -14.21 -1.72
C GLU A 50 -8.20 -12.94 -2.59
N ILE A 51 -8.28 -13.06 -3.92
CA ILE A 51 -8.31 -11.90 -4.83
C ILE A 51 -9.48 -10.97 -4.48
N HIS A 52 -10.69 -11.50 -4.27
CA HIS A 52 -11.85 -10.69 -3.90
C HIS A 52 -11.65 -9.96 -2.56
N LYS A 53 -11.06 -10.62 -1.58
CA LYS A 53 -10.76 -10.02 -0.27
C LYS A 53 -9.79 -8.86 -0.40
N HIS A 54 -8.62 -9.09 -1.00
CA HIS A 54 -7.63 -8.03 -1.22
C HIS A 54 -8.17 -6.93 -2.13
N ARG A 55 -9.06 -7.25 -3.07
CA ARG A 55 -9.72 -6.26 -3.90
C ARG A 55 -10.61 -5.32 -3.08
N GLY A 56 -11.37 -5.85 -2.13
CA GLY A 56 -12.13 -5.06 -1.16
C GLY A 56 -11.22 -4.13 -0.36
N GLU A 57 -10.15 -4.68 0.22
CA GLU A 57 -9.17 -3.91 1.00
C GLU A 57 -8.51 -2.80 0.16
N LEU A 58 -8.11 -3.09 -1.07
CA LEU A 58 -7.55 -2.11 -2.01
C LEU A 58 -8.52 -0.95 -2.29
N THR A 59 -9.81 -1.24 -2.48
CA THR A 59 -10.83 -0.20 -2.66
C THR A 59 -10.90 0.72 -1.45
N GLU A 60 -10.95 0.14 -0.26
CA GLU A 60 -11.05 0.92 0.98
C GLU A 60 -9.78 1.75 1.23
N THR A 61 -8.60 1.21 0.91
CA THR A 61 -7.33 1.95 0.96
C THR A 61 -7.35 3.18 0.04
N VAL A 62 -7.79 3.04 -1.20
CA VAL A 62 -7.88 4.16 -2.16
C VAL A 62 -8.93 5.19 -1.73
N LYS A 63 -10.11 4.75 -1.25
CA LYS A 63 -11.15 5.65 -0.73
C LYS A 63 -10.68 6.42 0.51
N ALA A 64 -9.93 5.76 1.38
CA ALA A 64 -9.35 6.37 2.57
C ALA A 64 -8.14 7.27 2.26
N LYS A 65 -7.76 7.44 0.98
CA LYS A 65 -6.62 8.22 0.51
C LYS A 65 -5.29 7.77 1.11
N LYS A 66 -5.20 6.49 1.51
CA LYS A 66 -3.97 5.85 2.01
C LYS A 66 -3.12 5.40 0.83
N LEU A 67 -2.69 6.37 0.01
CA LEU A 67 -2.13 6.11 -1.32
C LEU A 67 -0.81 5.33 -1.30
N LYS A 68 -0.01 5.51 -0.25
CA LYS A 68 1.23 4.74 -0.05
C LYS A 68 0.99 3.25 0.18
N ASP A 69 -0.17 2.88 0.71
CA ASP A 69 -0.49 1.49 1.07
C ASP A 69 -1.16 0.73 -0.08
N VAL A 70 -1.43 1.41 -1.21
CA VAL A 70 -2.12 0.85 -2.38
C VAL A 70 -1.37 -0.35 -2.96
N HIS A 71 -0.04 -0.27 -3.01
CA HIS A 71 0.80 -1.32 -3.58
C HIS A 71 0.71 -2.64 -2.82
N VAL A 72 0.49 -2.59 -1.49
CA VAL A 72 0.39 -3.77 -0.64
C VAL A 72 -0.69 -4.70 -1.19
N GLN A 73 -1.92 -4.20 -1.33
CA GLN A 73 -3.05 -4.99 -1.78
C GLN A 73 -2.99 -5.29 -3.28
N ALA A 74 -2.50 -4.34 -4.09
CA ALA A 74 -2.36 -4.55 -5.53
C ALA A 74 -1.36 -5.67 -5.86
N PHE A 75 -0.24 -5.76 -5.14
CA PHE A 75 0.76 -6.82 -5.33
C PHE A 75 0.32 -8.17 -4.77
N MET A 76 -0.44 -8.19 -3.67
CA MET A 76 -1.10 -9.40 -3.20
C MET A 76 -2.02 -10.00 -4.29
N ILE A 77 -2.84 -9.17 -4.94
CA ILE A 77 -3.71 -9.60 -6.05
C ILE A 77 -2.89 -10.04 -7.27
N ARG A 78 -1.82 -9.32 -7.62
CA ARG A 78 -0.90 -9.69 -8.70
C ARG A 78 -0.35 -11.10 -8.50
N ASP A 79 0.16 -11.39 -7.31
CA ASP A 79 0.82 -12.66 -7.03
C ASP A 79 -0.17 -13.82 -7.08
N LEU A 80 -1.37 -13.62 -6.56
CA LEU A 80 -2.50 -14.55 -6.69
C LEU A 80 -2.89 -14.78 -8.16
N ALA A 81 -3.06 -13.72 -8.94
CA ALA A 81 -3.43 -13.82 -10.35
C ALA A 81 -2.36 -14.56 -11.17
N ASN A 82 -1.08 -14.36 -10.86
CA ASN A 82 0.03 -15.07 -11.50
C ASN A 82 0.11 -16.56 -11.13
N ALA A 83 -0.51 -16.98 -10.03
CA ALA A 83 -0.61 -18.39 -9.65
C ALA A 83 -1.73 -19.15 -10.39
N LEU A 84 -2.79 -18.45 -10.85
CA LEU A 84 -3.95 -19.07 -11.49
C LEU A 84 -3.65 -19.92 -12.74
N PRO A 85 -2.72 -19.55 -13.65
CA PRO A 85 -2.42 -20.36 -14.83
C PRO A 85 -2.02 -21.81 -14.54
N ALA A 86 -1.44 -22.07 -13.37
CA ALA A 86 -1.06 -23.42 -12.94
C ALA A 86 -2.23 -24.22 -12.36
N LYS A 87 -3.39 -23.59 -12.13
CA LYS A 87 -4.56 -24.15 -11.46
C LYS A 87 -5.75 -24.36 -12.40
N VAL A 88 -5.55 -24.15 -13.70
CA VAL A 88 -6.60 -24.27 -14.73
C VAL A 88 -6.25 -25.30 -15.79
N ALA A 89 -7.26 -25.76 -16.52
CA ALA A 89 -7.07 -26.61 -17.69
C ALA A 89 -6.28 -25.89 -18.80
N ALA A 90 -5.56 -26.68 -19.62
CA ALA A 90 -4.62 -26.16 -20.61
C ALA A 90 -5.27 -25.25 -21.67
N ASP A 91 -6.54 -25.49 -22.01
CA ASP A 91 -7.33 -24.69 -22.95
C ASP A 91 -7.67 -23.29 -22.41
N LYS A 92 -7.72 -23.10 -21.08
CA LYS A 92 -7.96 -21.80 -20.44
C LYS A 92 -6.67 -21.04 -20.12
N LYS A 93 -5.55 -21.75 -19.97
CA LYS A 93 -4.27 -21.23 -19.46
C LYS A 93 -3.81 -19.93 -20.13
N ALA A 94 -3.75 -19.88 -21.46
CA ALA A 94 -3.25 -18.70 -22.18
C ALA A 94 -4.08 -17.43 -21.93
N ARG A 95 -5.41 -17.57 -21.78
CA ARG A 95 -6.30 -16.43 -21.52
C ARG A 95 -6.13 -15.92 -20.08
N VAL A 96 -5.97 -16.84 -19.13
CA VAL A 96 -5.71 -16.53 -17.72
C VAL A 96 -4.35 -15.83 -17.58
N GLU A 97 -3.31 -16.32 -18.25
CA GLU A 97 -1.98 -15.68 -18.28
C GLU A 97 -2.04 -14.26 -18.85
N GLY A 98 -2.79 -14.04 -19.93
CA GLY A 98 -2.98 -12.71 -20.51
C GLY A 98 -3.62 -11.72 -19.52
N SER A 99 -4.60 -12.20 -18.76
CA SER A 99 -5.26 -11.38 -17.74
C SER A 99 -4.34 -11.10 -16.54
N ALA A 100 -3.57 -12.10 -16.09
CA ALA A 100 -2.58 -11.96 -15.01
C ALA A 100 -1.46 -10.95 -15.36
N LYS A 101 -0.99 -10.94 -16.62
CA LYS A 101 -0.03 -9.92 -17.11
C LYS A 101 -0.60 -8.51 -17.07
N ASN A 102 -1.86 -8.33 -17.46
CA ASN A 102 -2.53 -7.03 -17.40
C ASN A 102 -2.72 -6.56 -15.96
N ILE A 103 -3.07 -7.47 -15.04
CA ILE A 103 -3.15 -7.19 -13.60
C ILE A 103 -1.79 -6.77 -13.06
N THR A 104 -0.71 -7.47 -13.44
CA THR A 104 0.66 -7.13 -13.04
C THR A 104 1.01 -5.69 -13.40
N LYS A 105 0.81 -5.32 -14.67
CA LYS A 105 1.08 -3.95 -15.13
C LYS A 105 0.23 -2.91 -14.39
N LEU A 106 -1.06 -3.19 -14.20
CA LEU A 106 -1.94 -2.24 -13.52
C LEU A 106 -1.64 -2.12 -12.01
N ALA A 107 -1.10 -3.17 -11.39
CA ALA A 107 -0.60 -3.09 -10.01
C ALA A 107 0.61 -2.16 -9.91
N GLU A 108 1.54 -2.22 -10.86
CA GLU A 108 2.68 -1.30 -10.97
C GLU A 108 2.23 0.14 -11.25
N ASP A 109 1.21 0.32 -12.11
CA ASP A 109 0.63 1.64 -12.39
C ASP A 109 -0.06 2.22 -11.13
N LEU A 110 -0.71 1.38 -10.32
CA LEU A 110 -1.32 1.75 -9.04
C LEU A 110 -0.28 2.18 -8.02
N ASP A 111 0.78 1.38 -7.85
CA ASP A 111 1.96 1.68 -7.03
C ASP A 111 2.57 3.04 -7.42
N THR A 112 2.89 3.21 -8.71
CA THR A 112 3.46 4.46 -9.25
C THR A 112 2.56 5.66 -8.97
N SER A 113 1.24 5.55 -9.17
CA SER A 113 0.31 6.66 -8.87
C SER A 113 0.13 6.91 -7.38
N GLY A 114 0.21 5.85 -6.56
CA GLY A 114 0.09 5.92 -5.11
C GLY A 114 1.28 6.62 -4.48
N ASP A 115 2.50 6.24 -4.89
CA ASP A 115 3.76 6.87 -4.48
C ASP A 115 3.83 8.34 -4.89
N ALA A 116 3.28 8.68 -6.05
CA ALA A 116 3.16 10.06 -6.50
C ALA A 116 2.10 10.88 -5.73
N GLY A 117 1.29 10.25 -4.87
CA GLY A 117 0.17 10.90 -4.18
C GLY A 117 -0.96 11.34 -5.11
N ASP A 118 -1.02 10.81 -6.34
CA ASP A 118 -2.00 11.20 -7.35
C ASP A 118 -3.29 10.39 -7.19
N GLN A 119 -4.21 10.92 -6.36
CA GLN A 119 -5.49 10.29 -6.07
C GLN A 119 -6.31 10.01 -7.35
N ALA A 120 -6.42 10.99 -8.25
CA ALA A 120 -7.28 10.88 -9.42
C ALA A 120 -6.75 9.80 -10.39
N LYS A 121 -5.43 9.76 -10.58
CA LYS A 121 -4.80 8.71 -11.38
C LYS A 121 -4.88 7.35 -10.71
N THR A 122 -4.71 7.28 -9.39
CA THR A 122 -4.89 6.03 -8.62
C THR A 122 -6.29 5.47 -8.80
N GLU A 123 -7.34 6.30 -8.68
CA GLU A 123 -8.73 5.88 -8.92
C GLU A 123 -8.98 5.45 -10.37
N SER A 124 -8.37 6.14 -11.34
CA SER A 124 -8.45 5.77 -12.76
C SER A 124 -7.79 4.41 -13.03
N ASN A 125 -6.61 4.17 -12.46
CA ASN A 125 -5.91 2.89 -12.54
C ASN A 125 -6.68 1.77 -11.83
N LEU A 126 -7.28 2.07 -10.68
CA LEU A 126 -8.14 1.14 -9.95
C LEU A 126 -9.33 0.66 -10.79
N LYS A 127 -10.01 1.56 -11.49
CA LYS A 127 -11.12 1.19 -12.39
C LYS A 127 -10.69 0.26 -13.52
N LYS A 128 -9.49 0.47 -14.08
CA LYS A 128 -8.93 -0.43 -15.11
C LYS A 128 -8.58 -1.79 -14.50
N PHE A 129 -7.99 -1.78 -13.30
CA PHE A 129 -7.68 -2.99 -12.54
C PHE A 129 -8.94 -3.84 -12.33
N ASP A 130 -10.06 -3.21 -11.97
CA ASP A 130 -11.37 -3.87 -11.79
C ASP A 130 -11.92 -4.50 -13.05
N ALA A 131 -11.82 -3.78 -14.16
CA ALA A 131 -12.29 -4.29 -15.44
C ALA A 131 -11.52 -5.56 -15.84
N VAL A 132 -10.20 -5.60 -15.59
CA VAL A 132 -9.38 -6.78 -15.87
C VAL A 132 -9.66 -7.91 -14.88
N LEU A 133 -9.89 -7.62 -13.60
CA LEU A 133 -10.30 -8.64 -12.63
C LEU A 133 -11.65 -9.28 -12.99
N ALA A 134 -12.65 -8.47 -13.36
CA ALA A 134 -13.92 -8.99 -13.83
C ALA A 134 -13.77 -9.87 -15.08
N GLN A 135 -12.87 -9.49 -16.01
CA GLN A 135 -12.53 -10.32 -17.16
C GLN A 135 -11.86 -11.64 -16.76
N LEU A 136 -10.95 -11.61 -15.79
CA LEU A 136 -10.29 -12.80 -15.25
C LEU A 136 -11.32 -13.75 -14.64
N GLU A 137 -12.17 -13.26 -13.73
CA GLU A 137 -13.23 -14.04 -13.08
C GLU A 137 -14.20 -14.66 -14.08
N GLY A 138 -14.54 -13.93 -15.15
CA GLY A 138 -15.39 -14.42 -16.23
C GLY A 138 -14.85 -15.67 -16.96
N GLN A 139 -13.57 -16.01 -16.80
CA GLN A 139 -12.95 -17.18 -17.44
C GLN A 139 -13.13 -18.48 -16.64
N PHE A 140 -13.59 -18.36 -15.39
CA PHE A 140 -13.84 -19.48 -14.48
C PHE A 140 -15.32 -19.87 -14.41
N LYS A 141 -16.19 -19.09 -15.06
CA LYS A 141 -17.60 -19.40 -15.25
C LYS A 141 -17.83 -20.38 -16.40
#